data_AF-E2B357-F1
#
_entry.id   AF-E2B357-F1
#
_cell.length_a   1.000
_cell.length_b   1.000
_cell.length_c   1.000
_cell.angle_alpha   90.00
_cell.angle_beta   90.00
_cell.angle_gamma   90.00
#
_symmetry.space_group_name_H-M   'P 1'
#
loop_
_entity.id
_entity.type
_entity.pdbx_description
1 polymer ?
#
loop_
_entity_poly.entity_id
_entity_poly.type
_entity_poly.pdbx_seq_one_letter_code
_entity_poly.pdbx_strand_id
1 'polypeptide(L)' 'LKVLVYYECSTTREDMIHRMRDAIRSLHADEILRVTNNFEIRVLICIEANGEHFGH' A
#
# COMPACT_ATOMS: atom_id res chain seq x y z
N LEU A 1 0.72 1.30 4.60
CA LEU A 1 -0.20 2.46 4.72
C LEU A 1 -1.33 2.24 5.72
N LYS A 2 -2.31 1.34 5.50
CA LYS A 2 -3.45 1.14 6.42
C LYS A 2 -3.02 0.91 7.87
N VAL A 3 -2.03 0.04 8.08
CA VAL A 3 -1.47 -0.22 9.42
C VAL A 3 -0.89 1.04 10.06
N LEU A 4 -0.18 1.88 9.30
CA LEU A 4 0.43 3.12 9.81
C LEU A 4 -0.61 4.20 10.12
N VAL A 5 -1.63 4.35 9.26
CA VAL A 5 -2.65 5.39 9.41
C VAL A 5 -3.62 5.09 10.56
N TYR A 6 -3.97 3.82 10.74
CA TYR A 6 -4.96 3.37 11.73
C TYR A 6 -4.33 2.67 12.94
N TYR A 7 -3.01 2.78 13.13
CA TYR A 7 -2.32 2.21 14.29
C TYR A 7 -2.94 2.70 15.61
N GLU A 8 -3.27 3.99 15.67
CA GLU A 8 -3.94 4.63 16.80
C GLU A 8 -5.37 5.03 16.43
N CYS A 9 -6.27 5.05 17.42
CA CYS A 9 -7.58 5.66 17.24
C CYS A 9 -7.42 7.16 16.97
N SER A 10 -7.95 7.65 15.84
CA SER A 10 -7.97 9.08 15.53
C SER A 10 -9.20 9.74 16.14
N THR A 11 -9.00 10.88 16.78
CA THR A 11 -10.09 11.65 17.41
C THR A 11 -10.64 12.73 16.49
N THR A 12 -9.86 13.21 15.51
CA THR A 12 -10.29 14.26 14.57
C THR A 12 -9.92 13.98 13.11
N ARG A 13 -10.59 14.68 12.20
CA ARG A 13 -10.25 14.72 10.76
C ARG A 13 -8.82 15.22 10.52
N GLU A 14 -8.38 16.23 11.26
CA GLU A 14 -7.06 16.84 11.06
C GLU A 14 -5.94 15.88 11.51
N ASP A 15 -6.15 15.11 12.57
CA ASP A 15 -5.22 14.07 13.00
C ASP A 15 -5.07 12.99 11.92
N MET A 16 -6.18 12.57 11.30
CA MET A 16 -6.14 11.63 10.19
C MET A 16 -5.35 12.17 8.99
N ILE A 17 -5.55 13.43 8.62
CA ILE A 17 -4.81 14.07 7.52
C ILE A 17 -3.30 14.11 7.83
N HIS A 18 -2.92 14.47 9.06
CA HIS A 18 -1.51 14.50 9.46
C HIS A 18 -0.89 13.10 9.40
N ARG A 19 -1.54 12.09 9.95
CA ARG A 19 -1.04 10.70 9.91
C ARG A 19 -0.92 10.17 8.49
N MET A 20 -1.86 10.48 7.59
CA MET A 20 -1.73 10.10 6.19
C MET A 20 -0.48 10.72 5.56
N ARG A 21 -0.22 12.01 5.81
CA ARG A 21 0.97 12.69 5.30
C ARG A 21 2.25 12.07 5.87
N ASP A 22 2.29 11.79 7.15
CA ASP A 22 3.47 11.22 7.81
C ASP A 22 3.71 9.77 7.37
N ALA A 23 2.66 8.97 7.25
CA ALA A 23 2.75 7.61 6.73
C ALA A 23 3.20 7.56 5.26
N ILE A 24 2.90 8.58 4.45
CA ILE A 24 3.42 8.69 3.08
C ILE A 24 4.89 9.12 3.11
N ARG A 25 5.26 10.08 3.96
CA ARG A 25 6.66 10.54 4.10
C ARG A 25 7.59 9.48 4.67
N SER A 26 7.08 8.55 5.46
CA SER A 26 7.85 7.43 5.98
C SER A 26 8.07 6.31 4.97
N LEU A 27 7.46 6.37 3.78
CA LEU A 27 7.71 5.39 2.73
C LEU A 27 9.08 5.66 2.13
N HIS A 28 9.93 4.62 2.14
CA HIS A 28 11.22 4.69 1.50
C HIS A 28 11.11 4.48 -0.02
N ALA A 29 12.00 5.10 -0.79
CA ALA A 29 11.97 5.06 -2.25
C ALA A 29 12.15 3.63 -2.81
N ASP A 30 12.88 2.78 -2.10
CA ASP A 30 13.05 1.36 -2.41
C ASP A 30 11.73 0.58 -2.28
N GLU A 31 10.90 0.89 -1.29
CA GLU A 31 9.56 0.29 -1.16
C GLU A 31 8.67 0.66 -2.34
N ILE A 32 8.71 1.92 -2.78
CA ILE A 32 7.97 2.41 -3.95
C ILE A 32 8.45 1.67 -5.20
N LEU A 33 9.76 1.63 -5.43
CA LEU A 33 10.36 0.94 -6.57
C LEU A 33 10.04 -0.56 -6.57
N ARG A 34 10.10 -1.21 -5.40
CA ARG A 34 9.74 -2.63 -5.24
C ARG A 34 8.31 -2.90 -5.67
N VAL A 35 7.36 -2.05 -5.28
CA VAL A 35 5.95 -2.18 -5.67
C VAL A 35 5.78 -1.96 -7.17
N THR A 36 6.44 -0.97 -7.76
CA THR A 36 6.40 -0.74 -9.21
C THR A 36 6.93 -1.94 -9.98
N ASN A 37 8.08 -2.49 -9.58
CA ASN A 37 8.68 -3.67 -10.22
C ASN A 37 7.84 -4.95 -10.02
N ASN A 38 7.01 -5.01 -8.99
CA ASN A 38 6.13 -6.15 -8.74
C ASN A 38 4.95 -6.22 -9.73
N PHE A 39 4.65 -5.13 -10.45
CA PHE A 39 3.50 -5.08 -11.36
C PHE A 39 3.55 -6.19 -12.42
N GLU A 40 4.69 -6.36 -13.10
CA GLU A 40 4.86 -7.40 -14.12
C GLU A 40 4.63 -8.80 -13.56
N ILE A 41 5.13 -9.05 -12.34
CA ILE A 41 4.93 -10.33 -11.63
C ILE A 41 3.43 -10.55 -11.37
N ARG A 42 2.69 -9.54 -10.93
CA ARG A 42 1.24 -9.66 -10.72
C ARG A 42 0.47 -9.89 -12.01
N VAL A 43 0.90 -9.30 -13.12
CA VAL A 43 0.30 -9.57 -14.43
C VAL A 43 0.51 -11.03 -14.83
N LEU A 44 1.71 -11.58 -14.63
CA LEU A 44 1.98 -12.98 -14.89
C LEU A 44 1.07 -13.91 -14.06
N ILE A 45 0.97 -13.66 -12.74
CA ILE A 45 0.12 -14.45 -11.85
C ILE A 45 -1.36 -14.36 -12.27
N CYS A 46 -1.82 -13.20 -12.73
CA CYS A 46 -3.18 -13.04 -13.26
C CYS A 46 -3.43 -13.94 -14.47
N ILE A 47 -2.48 -13.99 -15.40
CA ILE A 47 -2.56 -14.81 -16.60
C ILE A 47 -2.56 -16.29 -16.21
N GLU A 48 -1.69 -16.71 -15.30
CA GLU A 48 -1.63 -18.09 -14.77
C GLU A 48 -2.93 -18.48 -14.05
N ALA A 49 -3.56 -17.53 -13.35
CA ALA A 49 -4.85 -17.71 -12.71
C ALA A 49 -6.04 -17.63 -13.69
N ASN A 50 -5.80 -17.52 -15.00
CA ASN A 50 -6.84 -17.33 -16.01
C ASN A 50 -7.79 -16.16 -15.70
N GLY A 51 -7.24 -15.08 -15.12
CA GLY A 51 -7.99 -13.90 -14.72
C GLY A 51 -8.79 -14.04 -13.42
N GLU A 52 -8.75 -15.19 -12.75
CA GLU A 52 -9.36 -15.36 -11.43
C GLU A 52 -8.64 -14.54 -10.36
N HIS A 53 -9.29 -14.37 -9.20
CA HIS A 53 -8.69 -13.65 -8.09
C HIS A 53 -7.41 -14.33 -7.60
N PHE A 54 -6.33 -13.56 -7.49
CA PHE A 54 -5.05 -14.00 -6.95
C PHE A 54 -4.51 -12.98 -5.94
N GLY A 55 -4.03 -13.49 -4.81
CA GLY A 55 -3.59 -12.69 -3.66
C GLY A 55 -4.41 -12.98 -2.40
N HIS A 56 -4.04 -12.31 -1.31
CA HIS A 56 -4.78 -12.26 -0.05
C HIS A 56 -5.32 -10.86 0.19
#